data_AF-A0A5J4QNB4-F1
#
_entry.id   AF-A0A5J4QNB4-F1
#
_cell.length_a   1.000
_cell.length_b   1.000
_cell.length_c   1.000
_cell.angle_alpha   90.00
_cell.angle_beta   90.00
_cell.angle_gamma   90.00
#
_symmetry.space_group_name_H-M   'P 1'
#
loop_
_entity.id
_entity.type
_entity.pdbx_description
1 polymer ?
#
loop_
_entity_poly.entity_id
_entity_poly.type
_entity_poly.pdbx_seq_one_letter_code
_entity_poly.pdbx_strand_id
1 'polypeptide(L)'
;MGSGANWLYSHVCLFLSLQRYFCSLKDKCIVPSILFLDQPSQVYFPATVDIDKESFKPKELKKLKDELSKTDADLQSVTNLFDEIVKFVANTSNDYGIEPQIIISDHADKLNLNAGSFETYVRKRWRKESEGLIDLGLIDNNIVINS
;
A
#
# COMPACT_ATOMS: atom_id res chain seq x y z
N MET A 1 14.86 -15.52 9.49
CA MET A 1 13.98 -15.53 8.31
C MET A 1 12.54 -15.36 8.77
N GLY A 2 12.15 -14.16 9.21
CA GLY A 2 10.85 -13.96 9.88
C GLY A 2 10.57 -12.51 10.26
N SER A 3 10.59 -11.60 9.28
CA SER A 3 10.00 -10.26 9.45
C SER A 3 8.62 -10.27 8.79
N GLY A 4 7.65 -9.54 9.36
CA GLY A 4 6.32 -9.39 8.77
C GLY A 4 6.36 -8.96 7.30
N ALA A 5 7.39 -8.20 6.91
CA ALA A 5 7.59 -7.74 5.53
C ALA A 5 7.70 -8.89 4.52
N ASN A 6 8.40 -9.98 4.87
CA ASN A 6 8.51 -11.14 3.98
C ASN A 6 7.18 -11.89 3.83
N TRP A 7 6.40 -11.92 4.90
CA TRP A 7 5.06 -12.52 4.89
C TRP A 7 4.11 -11.70 4.01
N LEU A 8 4.12 -10.37 4.13
CA LEU A 8 3.34 -9.49 3.27
C LEU A 8 3.70 -9.66 1.79
N TYR A 9 4.99 -9.62 1.44
CA TYR A 9 5.43 -9.83 0.05
C TYR A 9 4.91 -11.15 -0.52
N SER A 10 4.93 -12.23 0.27
CA SER A 10 4.42 -13.53 -0.18
C SER A 10 2.94 -13.48 -0.53
N HIS A 11 2.12 -12.77 0.27
CA HIS A 11 0.68 -12.61 0.02
C HIS A 11 0.41 -11.74 -1.19
N VAL A 12 1.10 -10.59 -1.30
CA VAL A 12 0.95 -9.70 -2.45
C VAL A 12 1.31 -10.43 -3.74
N CYS A 13 2.46 -11.10 -3.78
CA CYS A 13 2.88 -11.88 -4.96
C CYS A 13 1.87 -12.97 -5.32
N LEU A 14 1.32 -13.68 -4.33
CA LEU A 14 0.27 -14.67 -4.55
C LEU A 14 -0.98 -14.04 -5.19
N PHE A 15 -1.51 -12.96 -4.62
CA PHE A 15 -2.71 -12.31 -5.17
C PHE A 15 -2.50 -11.72 -6.56
N LEU A 16 -1.33 -11.11 -6.81
CA LEU A 16 -0.99 -10.62 -8.15
C LEU A 16 -0.89 -11.79 -9.15
N SER A 17 -0.26 -12.90 -8.79
CA SER A 17 -0.19 -14.08 -9.67
C SER A 17 -1.56 -14.68 -10.01
N LEU A 18 -2.47 -14.74 -9.03
CA LEU A 18 -3.85 -15.16 -9.24
C LEU A 18 -4.58 -14.19 -10.17
N GLN A 19 -4.43 -12.88 -9.95
CA GLN A 19 -5.02 -11.87 -10.84
C GLN A 19 -4.53 -12.02 -12.29
N ARG A 20 -3.22 -12.20 -12.47
CA ARG A 20 -2.65 -12.44 -13.80
C ARG A 20 -3.19 -13.70 -14.45
N TYR A 21 -3.35 -14.77 -13.67
CA TYR A 21 -3.95 -16.01 -14.16
C TYR A 21 -5.41 -15.79 -14.60
N PHE A 22 -6.21 -15.08 -13.80
CA PHE A 22 -7.59 -14.74 -14.17
C PHE A 22 -7.65 -13.91 -15.46
N CYS A 23 -6.79 -12.91 -15.60
CA CYS A 23 -6.68 -12.12 -16.83
C CYS A 23 -6.26 -12.99 -18.04
N SER A 24 -5.41 -14.00 -17.84
CA SER A 24 -4.99 -14.90 -18.92
C SER A 24 -6.13 -15.77 -19.47
N LEU A 25 -7.17 -16.02 -18.67
CA LEU A 25 -8.34 -16.80 -19.07
C LEU A 25 -9.36 -15.99 -19.90
N LYS A 26 -9.24 -14.65 -19.93
CA LYS A 26 -10.10 -13.73 -20.70
C LYS A 26 -11.59 -14.04 -20.50
N ASP A 27 -12.34 -14.24 -21.59
CA ASP A 27 -13.79 -14.48 -21.58
C ASP A 27 -14.21 -15.77 -20.85
N LYS A 28 -13.26 -16.66 -20.52
CA LYS A 28 -13.54 -17.87 -19.74
C LYS A 28 -13.50 -17.62 -18.23
N CYS A 29 -12.99 -16.47 -17.79
CA CYS A 29 -12.91 -16.14 -16.38
C CYS A 29 -14.19 -15.40 -15.95
N ILE A 30 -14.86 -15.94 -14.93
CA ILE A 30 -15.98 -15.27 -14.26
C ILE A 30 -15.52 -14.34 -13.12
N VAL A 31 -14.25 -14.44 -12.73
CA VAL A 31 -13.70 -13.67 -11.61
C VAL A 31 -13.28 -12.30 -12.14
N PRO A 32 -13.80 -11.19 -11.58
CA PRO A 32 -13.41 -9.86 -12.02
C PRO A 32 -11.94 -9.57 -11.71
N SER A 33 -11.28 -8.83 -12.58
CA SER A 33 -9.88 -8.45 -12.44
C SER A 33 -9.66 -7.30 -11.44
N ILE A 34 -10.27 -7.39 -10.24
CA ILE A 34 -10.19 -6.39 -9.17
C ILE A 34 -9.47 -6.99 -7.96
N LEU A 35 -8.60 -6.20 -7.31
CA LEU A 35 -7.93 -6.55 -6.06
C LEU A 35 -7.97 -5.35 -5.10
N PHE A 36 -8.34 -5.59 -3.84
CA PHE A 36 -8.30 -4.59 -2.78
C PHE A 36 -7.21 -4.94 -1.77
N LEU A 37 -6.36 -3.98 -1.42
CA LEU A 37 -5.32 -4.12 -0.39
C LEU A 37 -5.54 -3.05 0.67
N ASP A 38 -5.63 -3.49 1.94
CA ASP A 38 -5.76 -2.59 3.08
C ASP A 38 -4.44 -2.46 3.82
N GLN A 39 -3.92 -1.24 3.87
CA GLN A 39 -2.71 -0.81 4.55
C GLN A 39 -1.50 -1.74 4.36
N PRO A 40 -1.12 -2.10 3.12
CA PRO A 40 0.01 -2.99 2.90
C PRO A 40 1.32 -2.40 3.42
N SER A 41 1.50 -1.07 3.42
CA SER A 41 2.74 -0.46 3.92
C SER A 41 2.95 -0.58 5.44
N GLN A 42 1.90 -0.87 6.24
CA GLN A 42 1.94 -0.81 7.71
C GLN A 42 3.07 -1.65 8.31
N VAL A 43 3.38 -2.76 7.64
CA VAL A 43 4.42 -3.71 8.05
C VAL A 43 5.84 -3.12 7.95
N TYR A 44 6.03 -2.09 7.13
CA TYR A 44 7.29 -1.36 6.97
C TYR A 44 7.36 -0.10 7.83
N PHE A 45 6.24 0.37 8.39
CA PHE A 45 6.30 1.51 9.31
C PHE A 45 6.75 1.03 10.70
N PRO A 46 7.89 1.51 11.23
CA PRO A 46 8.28 1.18 12.60
C PRO A 46 7.23 1.72 13.57
N ALA A 47 6.78 0.88 14.50
CA ALA A 47 5.82 1.21 15.56
C ALA A 47 6.30 2.28 16.58
N THR A 48 7.36 3.05 16.27
CA THR A 48 8.11 3.87 17.23
C THR A 48 8.59 5.19 16.62
N VAL A 49 7.71 5.98 16.02
CA VAL A 49 7.99 7.41 15.77
C VAL A 49 6.93 8.30 16.41
N ASP A 50 6.72 8.09 17.71
CA ASP A 50 6.37 9.18 18.62
C ASP A 50 7.69 9.81 19.08
N ILE A 51 8.19 10.79 18.33
CA ILE A 51 9.31 11.62 18.80
C ILE A 51 8.78 13.04 18.95
N ASP A 52 8.30 13.32 20.16
CA ASP A 52 8.21 14.68 20.68
C ASP A 52 9.57 15.35 20.51
N LYS A 53 9.57 16.43 19.74
CA LYS A 53 10.75 17.20 19.33
C LYS A 53 11.32 18.01 20.51
N GLU A 54 11.87 17.40 21.55
CA GLU A 54 12.48 18.22 22.62
C GLU A 54 13.49 17.49 23.53
N SER A 55 14.56 16.89 22.97
CA SER A 55 15.91 16.96 23.57
C SER A 55 16.97 16.30 22.67
N PHE A 56 18.05 17.02 22.39
CA PHE A 56 19.16 16.54 21.54
C PHE A 56 20.20 15.82 22.41
N LYS A 57 20.33 14.48 22.33
CA LYS A 57 21.39 13.71 23.02
C LYS A 57 22.33 12.98 22.02
N PRO A 58 23.67 13.10 22.13
CA PRO A 58 24.62 12.49 21.19
C PRO A 58 24.60 10.95 21.08
N LYS A 59 24.15 10.24 22.12
CA LYS A 59 23.96 8.77 22.07
C LYS A 59 22.67 8.37 21.33
N GLU A 60 21.68 9.25 21.30
CA GLU A 60 20.48 9.09 20.47
C GLU A 60 20.81 9.31 19.00
N LEU A 61 21.83 10.10 18.62
CA LEU A 61 22.23 10.27 17.21
C LEU A 61 22.67 8.96 16.51
N LYS A 62 23.25 7.99 17.22
CA LYS A 62 23.60 6.69 16.63
C LYS A 62 22.37 5.82 16.42
N LYS A 63 21.46 5.78 17.40
CA LYS A 63 20.15 5.14 17.27
C LYS A 63 19.31 5.82 16.19
N LEU A 64 19.26 7.14 16.15
CA LEU A 64 18.64 7.93 15.09
C LEU A 64 19.26 7.60 13.74
N LYS A 65 20.59 7.43 13.60
CA LYS A 65 21.19 7.04 12.31
C LYS A 65 20.81 5.62 11.89
N ASP A 66 20.78 4.68 12.83
CA ASP A 66 20.33 3.31 12.58
C ASP A 66 18.81 3.27 12.30
N GLU A 67 18.01 4.11 12.95
CA GLU A 67 16.56 4.28 12.76
C GLU A 67 16.26 5.03 11.46
N LEU A 68 17.04 6.05 11.10
CA LEU A 68 16.96 6.79 9.84
C LEU A 68 17.31 5.87 8.67
N SER A 69 18.42 5.12 8.77
CA SER A 69 18.79 4.15 7.72
C SER A 69 17.78 3.00 7.59
N LYS A 70 17.17 2.57 8.70
CA LYS A 70 16.06 1.60 8.68
C LYS A 70 14.79 2.20 8.06
N THR A 71 14.45 3.44 8.41
CA THR A 71 13.33 4.20 7.82
C THR A 71 13.51 4.37 6.31
N ASP A 72 14.73 4.63 5.85
CA ASP A 72 15.05 4.73 4.41
C ASP A 72 14.87 3.39 3.70
N ALA A 73 15.31 2.28 4.30
CA ALA A 73 15.14 0.93 3.76
C ALA A 73 13.67 0.48 3.73
N ASP A 74 12.91 0.83 4.77
CA ASP A 74 11.48 0.58 4.87
C ASP A 74 10.72 1.39 3.80
N LEU A 75 11.03 2.68 3.64
CA LEU A 75 10.48 3.54 2.60
C LEU A 75 10.81 3.03 1.19
N GLN A 76 12.03 2.53 0.99
CA GLN A 76 12.44 1.90 -0.26
C GLN A 76 11.63 0.63 -0.54
N SER A 77 11.34 -0.18 0.48
CA SER A 77 10.54 -1.40 0.34
C SER A 77 9.09 -1.10 -0.06
N VAL A 78 8.50 -0.07 0.56
CA VAL A 78 7.17 0.43 0.18
C VAL A 78 7.19 0.96 -1.25
N THR A 79 8.20 1.76 -1.61
CA THR A 79 8.35 2.29 -2.98
C THR A 79 8.43 1.16 -4.01
N ASN A 80 9.24 0.14 -3.75
CA ASN A 80 9.38 -1.04 -4.60
C ASN A 80 8.06 -1.82 -4.73
N LEU A 81 7.29 -1.95 -3.65
CA LEU A 81 5.99 -2.60 -3.68
C LEU A 81 5.04 -1.89 -4.67
N PHE A 82 4.92 -0.56 -4.56
CA PHE A 82 4.07 0.22 -5.47
C PHE A 82 4.59 0.18 -6.92
N ASP A 83 5.91 0.25 -7.13
CA ASP A 83 6.51 0.12 -8.47
C ASP A 83 6.17 -1.24 -9.11
N GLU A 84 6.28 -2.34 -8.36
CA GLU A 84 5.95 -3.67 -8.87
C GLU A 84 4.45 -3.83 -9.17
N ILE A 85 3.58 -3.22 -8.37
CA ILE A 85 2.13 -3.18 -8.64
C ILE A 85 1.85 -2.40 -9.94
N VAL A 86 2.47 -1.25 -10.16
CA VAL A 86 2.30 -0.46 -11.39
C VAL A 86 2.79 -1.25 -12.61
N LYS A 87 3.98 -1.84 -12.54
CA LYS A 87 4.52 -2.70 -13.60
C LYS A 87 3.61 -3.90 -13.86
N PHE A 88 3.08 -4.52 -12.81
CA PHE A 88 2.16 -5.64 -12.92
C PHE A 88 0.92 -5.30 -13.74
N VAL A 89 0.27 -4.16 -13.43
CA VAL A 89 -0.93 -3.69 -14.15
C VAL A 89 -0.60 -3.45 -15.62
N ALA A 90 0.47 -2.71 -15.90
CA ALA A 90 0.91 -2.39 -17.26
C ALA A 90 1.23 -3.66 -18.08
N ASN A 91 2.01 -4.58 -17.50
CA ASN A 91 2.40 -5.82 -18.18
C ASN A 91 1.18 -6.72 -18.44
N THR A 92 0.29 -6.85 -17.45
CA THR A 92 -0.92 -7.69 -17.60
C THR A 92 -1.88 -7.14 -18.65
N SER A 93 -2.02 -5.81 -18.70
CA SER A 93 -2.77 -5.11 -19.75
C SER A 93 -2.18 -5.38 -21.14
N ASN A 94 -0.86 -5.24 -21.30
CA ASN A 94 -0.17 -5.51 -22.57
C ASN A 94 -0.28 -6.99 -23.01
N ASP A 95 -0.14 -7.93 -22.08
CA ASP A 95 -0.07 -9.37 -22.40
C ASP A 95 -1.45 -9.96 -22.74
N TYR A 96 -2.50 -9.50 -22.05
CA TYR A 96 -3.82 -10.13 -22.14
C TYR A 96 -4.93 -9.22 -22.68
N GLY A 97 -4.67 -7.91 -22.80
CA GLY A 97 -5.67 -6.91 -23.20
C GLY A 97 -6.68 -6.59 -22.10
N ILE A 98 -6.40 -6.96 -20.85
CA ILE A 98 -7.24 -6.71 -19.67
C ILE A 98 -6.37 -5.97 -18.67
N GLU A 99 -6.80 -4.76 -18.30
CA GLU A 99 -6.13 -3.95 -17.28
C GLU A 99 -6.72 -4.26 -15.90
N PRO A 100 -5.97 -4.91 -14.99
CA PRO A 100 -6.47 -5.21 -13.65
C PRO A 100 -6.61 -3.93 -12.82
N GLN A 101 -7.68 -3.83 -12.03
CA GLN A 101 -7.88 -2.74 -11.08
C GLN A 101 -7.37 -3.13 -9.70
N ILE A 102 -6.36 -2.41 -9.20
CA ILE A 102 -5.84 -2.59 -7.85
C ILE A 102 -6.18 -1.35 -7.04
N ILE A 103 -6.94 -1.52 -5.97
CA ILE A 103 -7.36 -0.47 -5.05
C ILE A 103 -6.58 -0.65 -3.74
N ILE A 104 -5.88 0.39 -3.31
CA ILE A 104 -5.03 0.35 -2.13
C ILE A 104 -5.45 1.47 -1.19
N SER A 105 -5.82 1.09 0.04
CA SER A 105 -5.98 2.01 1.18
C SER A 105 -4.65 2.06 1.92
N ASP A 106 -4.03 3.23 2.06
CA ASP A 106 -2.73 3.35 2.70
C ASP A 106 -2.49 4.75 3.29
N HIS A 107 -1.58 4.83 4.27
CA HIS A 107 -1.05 6.08 4.84
C HIS A 107 0.27 6.52 4.18
N ALA A 108 0.88 5.68 3.34
CA ALA A 108 2.06 6.05 2.56
C ALA A 108 1.76 7.24 1.64
N ASP A 109 2.62 8.28 1.69
CA ASP A 109 2.43 9.52 0.95
C ASP A 109 3.76 9.99 0.34
N LYS A 110 3.67 10.75 -0.77
CA LYS A 110 4.81 11.36 -1.47
C LYS A 110 5.93 10.38 -1.85
N LEU A 111 5.57 9.17 -2.27
CA LEU A 111 6.54 8.18 -2.74
C LEU A 111 7.14 8.61 -4.09
N ASN A 112 8.46 8.42 -4.25
CA ASN A 112 9.15 8.61 -5.51
C ASN A 112 9.18 7.29 -6.28
N LEU A 113 8.15 7.02 -7.06
CA LEU A 113 8.07 5.81 -7.88
C LEU A 113 8.98 5.91 -9.11
N ASN A 114 9.58 4.79 -9.51
CA ASN A 114 10.33 4.68 -10.77
C ASN A 114 9.40 4.43 -11.96
N ALA A 115 8.25 3.78 -11.73
CA ALA A 115 7.30 3.37 -12.77
C ALA A 115 6.25 4.45 -13.13
N GLY A 116 6.30 5.63 -12.51
CA GLY A 116 5.38 6.73 -12.78
C GLY A 116 5.36 7.78 -11.68
N SER A 117 4.35 8.67 -11.69
CA SER A 117 4.12 9.59 -10.58
C SER A 117 3.11 8.99 -9.62
N PHE A 118 3.50 8.79 -8.35
CA PHE A 118 2.60 8.32 -7.29
C PHE A 118 1.32 9.16 -7.22
N GLU A 119 1.45 10.48 -7.34
CA GLU A 119 0.35 11.44 -7.29
C GLU A 119 -0.73 11.19 -8.33
N THR A 120 -0.37 10.69 -9.52
CA THR A 120 -1.33 10.36 -10.57
C THR A 120 -2.25 9.20 -10.17
N TYR A 121 -1.77 8.31 -9.27
CA TYR A 121 -2.51 7.16 -8.77
C TYR A 121 -3.29 7.47 -7.48
N VAL A 122 -2.95 8.56 -6.76
CA VAL A 122 -3.67 8.97 -5.55
C VAL A 122 -5.04 9.54 -5.91
N ARG A 123 -6.11 8.87 -5.47
CA ARG A 123 -7.49 9.32 -5.70
C ARG A 123 -8.00 10.28 -4.63
N LYS A 124 -7.64 10.03 -3.38
CA LYS A 124 -8.06 10.86 -2.25
C LYS A 124 -7.07 10.72 -1.11
N ARG A 125 -6.89 11.81 -0.36
CA ARG A 125 -6.20 11.83 0.94
C ARG A 125 -7.24 12.24 1.96
N TRP A 126 -7.71 11.29 2.76
CA TRP A 126 -8.63 11.58 3.85
C TRP A 126 -7.82 12.13 5.02
N ARG A 127 -8.14 13.37 5.44
CA ARG A 127 -7.42 14.06 6.53
C ARG A 127 -8.34 14.47 7.67
N LYS A 128 -9.66 14.36 7.47
CA LYS A 128 -10.69 14.65 8.49
C LYS A 128 -11.35 13.35 8.93
N GLU A 129 -11.83 13.29 10.16
CA GLU A 129 -12.52 12.11 10.72
C GLU A 129 -13.83 11.77 9.99
N SER A 130 -14.47 12.76 9.38
CA SER A 130 -15.69 12.56 8.57
C SER A 130 -15.41 12.10 7.15
N GLU A 131 -14.14 11.94 6.77
CA GLU A 131 -13.72 11.55 5.43
C GLU A 131 -13.27 10.09 5.43
N GLY A 132 -13.73 9.33 4.46
CA GLY A 132 -13.32 7.93 4.31
C GLY A 132 -13.70 7.40 2.94
N LEU A 133 -13.36 6.13 2.69
CA LEU A 133 -13.81 5.44 1.48
C LEU A 133 -15.33 5.35 1.41
N ILE A 134 -15.98 5.27 2.59
CA ILE A 134 -17.42 5.32 2.76
C ILE A 134 -17.76 6.65 3.44
N ASP A 135 -18.71 7.39 2.85
CA ASP A 135 -19.25 8.60 3.45
C ASP A 135 -20.21 8.24 4.58
N LEU A 136 -19.74 8.38 5.82
CA LEU A 136 -20.52 8.09 7.03
C LEU A 136 -21.74 9.02 7.16
N GLY A 137 -21.73 10.21 6.53
CA GLY A 137 -22.85 11.13 6.53
C GLY A 137 -24.02 10.69 5.64
N LEU A 138 -23.79 9.71 4.77
CA LEU A 138 -24.82 9.07 3.94
C LEU A 138 -25.34 7.76 4.53
N ILE A 139 -24.77 7.30 5.65
CA ILE A 139 -25.23 6.10 6.35
C ILE A 139 -26.42 6.49 7.22
N ASP A 140 -27.56 5.83 6.98
CA ASP A 140 -28.78 6.02 7.74
C ASP A 140 -28.52 5.74 9.24
N ASN A 141 -28.99 6.61 10.13
CA ASN A 141 -28.68 6.61 11.58
C ASN A 141 -29.11 5.33 12.34
N ASN A 142 -29.69 4.35 11.66
CA ASN A 142 -30.13 3.07 12.20
C ASN A 142 -29.09 1.95 12.10
N ILE A 143 -27.92 2.18 11.47
CA ILE A 143 -26.86 1.17 11.40
C ILE A 143 -25.89 1.38 12.57
N VAL A 144 -26.08 0.60 13.64
CA VAL A 144 -25.13 0.52 14.75
C VAL A 144 -23.90 -0.26 14.29
N ILE A 145 -22.83 0.46 13.97
CA ILE A 145 -21.51 -0.14 13.74
C ILE A 145 -20.88 -0.34 15.13
N ASN A 146 -21.07 -1.53 15.71
CA ASN A 146 -20.38 -1.89 16.95
C ASN A 146 -18.87 -2.00 16.65
N SER A 147 -18.09 -1.12 17.27
CA SER A 147 -16.63 -1.17 17.36
C SER A 147 -16.17 -2.24 18.33
#